data_AF-A0A349V297-F1
#
_entry.id   AF-A0A349V297-F1
#
_cell.length_a   1.000
_cell.length_b   1.000
_cell.length_c   1.000
_cell.angle_alpha   90.00
_cell.angle_beta   90.00
_cell.angle_gamma   90.00
#
_symmetry.space_group_name_H-M   'P 1'
#
loop_
_entity.id
_entity.type
_entity.pdbx_description
1 polymer ?
#
loop_
_entity_poly.entity_id
_entity_poly.type
_entity_poly.pdbx_seq_one_letter_code
_entity_poly.pdbx_strand_id
1 'polypeptide(L)' 'MPMAAQAMLLGGNVRVGLEDNLYLEKGVPASNAQLVEKAVRIIRDLGGQICDADQARERLGIA' A
#
# COMPACT_ATOMS: atom_id res chain seq x y z
N MET A 1 0.16 4.21 8.80
CA MET A 1 1.24 3.76 7.89
C MET A 1 1.93 4.99 7.32
N PRO A 2 2.78 5.68 8.10
CA PRO A 2 3.33 6.97 7.68
C PRO A 2 4.18 6.88 6.40
N MET A 3 5.01 5.85 6.28
CA MET A 3 5.87 5.67 5.09
C MET A 3 5.10 5.36 3.81
N ALA A 4 3.96 4.66 3.89
CA ALA A 4 3.08 4.46 2.73
C ALA A 4 2.52 5.79 2.21
N ALA A 5 2.03 6.65 3.11
CA ALA A 5 1.53 7.97 2.73
C ALA A 5 2.65 8.87 2.18
N GLN A 6 3.81 8.88 2.83
CA GLN A 6 4.95 9.70 2.41
C GLN A 6 5.50 9.29 1.03
N ALA A 7 5.59 7.99 0.76
CA ALA A 7 6.03 7.47 -0.54
C ALA A 7 5.07 7.93 -1.66
N MET A 8 3.76 7.79 -1.45
CA MET A 8 2.73 8.25 -2.38
C MET A 8 2.85 9.76 -2.66
N LEU A 9 2.98 10.59 -1.62
CA LEU A 9 3.11 12.05 -1.75
C LEU A 9 4.35 12.48 -2.55
N LEU A 10 5.39 11.65 -2.59
CA LEU A 10 6.62 11.88 -3.35
C LEU A 10 6.60 11.20 -4.73
N GLY A 11 5.47 10.61 -5.14
CA GLY A 11 5.32 9.93 -6.44
C GLY A 11 5.91 8.52 -6.49
N GLY A 12 6.19 7.90 -5.34
CA GLY A 12 6.71 6.54 -5.23
C GLY A 12 5.61 5.46 -5.11
N ASN A 13 6.04 4.20 -5.21
CA ASN A 13 5.20 3.03 -4.96
C ASN A 13 5.22 2.65 -3.47
N VAL A 14 4.20 1.90 -3.03
CA VAL A 14 4.00 1.53 -1.63
C VAL A 14 4.18 0.03 -1.41
N ARG A 15 4.76 -0.35 -0.27
CA ARG A 15 4.84 -1.72 0.23
C ARG A 15 4.22 -1.82 1.62
N VAL A 16 3.46 -2.88 1.87
CA VAL A 16 2.90 -3.26 3.17
C VAL A 16 2.84 -4.78 3.29
N GLY A 17 2.79 -5.30 4.51
CA GLY A 17 2.60 -6.71 4.79
C GLY A 17 3.01 -7.08 6.21
N LEU A 18 2.64 -8.28 6.65
CA LEU A 18 3.04 -8.83 7.95
C LEU A 18 4.55 -9.03 8.07
N GLU A 19 5.25 -9.09 6.93
CA GLU A 19 6.72 -9.07 6.87
C GLU A 19 7.29 -7.81 7.54
N ASP A 20 6.63 -6.67 7.38
CA ASP A 20 7.13 -5.38 7.85
C ASP A 20 6.43 -4.92 9.14
N ASN A 21 5.17 -5.35 9.36
CA ASN A 21 4.37 -4.90 10.49
C ASN A 21 3.25 -5.89 10.86
N LEU A 22 3.22 -6.34 12.12
CA LEU A 22 2.27 -7.34 12.62
C LEU A 22 0.90 -6.76 13.06
N TYR A 23 0.75 -5.45 13.13
CA TYR A 23 -0.39 -4.81 13.81
C TYR A 23 -1.17 -3.84 12.93
N LEU A 24 -2.50 -3.88 12.97
CA LEU A 24 -3.36 -2.92 12.27
C LEU A 24 -3.37 -1.58 13.01
N GLU A 25 -3.44 -1.68 14.34
CA GLU A 25 -3.41 -0.60 15.33
C GLU A 25 -2.66 -1.11 16.57
N LYS A 26 -2.34 -0.23 17.51
CA LYS A 26 -1.57 -0.62 18.70
C LYS A 26 -2.28 -1.75 19.46
N GLY A 27 -1.65 -2.94 19.47
CA GLY A 27 -2.18 -4.12 20.14
C GLY A 27 -3.26 -4.88 19.36
N VAL A 28 -3.61 -4.48 18.13
CA VAL A 28 -4.58 -5.17 17.28
C VAL A 28 -3.81 -5.89 16.17
N PRO A 29 -3.69 -7.24 16.20
CA PRO A 29 -3.03 -7.99 15.14
C PRO A 29 -3.71 -7.76 13.78
N ALA A 30 -2.91 -7.78 12.71
CA ALA A 30 -3.42 -7.65 11.35
C ALA A 30 -3.37 -8.98 10.57
N SER A 31 -4.14 -9.03 9.48
CA SER A 31 -3.86 -9.89 8.33
C SER A 31 -3.22 -9.08 7.20
N ASN A 32 -2.57 -9.76 6.23
CA ASN A 32 -2.04 -9.09 5.04
C ASN A 32 -3.13 -8.31 4.28
N ALA A 33 -4.33 -8.89 4.14
CA ALA A 33 -5.45 -8.22 3.48
C ALA A 33 -5.85 -6.91 4.17
N GLN A 34 -5.93 -6.89 5.50
CA GLN A 34 -6.26 -5.68 6.27
C GLN A 34 -5.19 -4.58 6.10
N LEU A 35 -3.91 -4.96 6.01
CA LEU A 35 -2.84 -4.00 5.75
C LEU A 35 -2.95 -3.40 4.34
N VAL A 36 -3.24 -4.23 3.34
CA VAL A 36 -3.49 -3.78 1.97
C VAL A 36 -4.70 -2.84 1.91
N GLU A 37 -5.83 -3.21 2.52
CA GLU A 37 -7.04 -2.37 2.56
C GLU A 37 -6.78 -1.01 3.20
N LYS A 38 -6.05 -0.97 4.33
CA LYS A 38 -5.69 0.27 5.00
C LYS A 38 -4.77 1.14 4.12
N ALA A 39 -3.80 0.54 3.43
CA ALA A 39 -2.93 1.26 2.50
C ALA A 39 -3.71 1.82 1.30
N VAL A 40 -4.59 1.01 0.70
CA VAL A 40 -5.47 1.42 -0.41
C VAL A 40 -6.36 2.59 -0.01
N ARG A 41 -6.96 2.53 1.19
CA ARG A 41 -7.77 3.65 1.71
C ARG A 41 -6.95 4.93 1.81
N ILE A 42 -5.77 4.87 2.43
CA ILE A 42 -4.88 6.04 2.56
C ILE A 42 -4.52 6.61 1.18
N ILE A 43 -4.17 5.77 0.21
CA ILE A 43 -3.81 6.22 -1.14
C ILE A 43 -4.99 6.92 -1.81
N ARG A 44 -6.20 6.37 -1.71
CA ARG A 44 -7.42 6.98 -2.27
C ARG A 44 -7.78 8.30 -1.60
N ASP A 45 -7.67 8.37 -0.27
CA ASP A 45 -7.92 9.60 0.50
C ASP A 45 -6.94 10.72 0.13
N LEU A 46 -5.73 10.37 -0.32
CA LEU A 46 -4.72 11.30 -0.84
C LEU A 46 -4.88 11.60 -2.35
N GLY A 47 -5.93 11.09 -2.99
CA GLY A 47 -6.22 11.32 -4.42
C GLY A 47 -5.50 10.37 -5.40
N GLY A 48 -4.83 9.35 -4.90
CA GLY A 48 -4.17 8.33 -5.73
C GLY A 48 -5.11 7.24 -6.25
N GLN A 49 -4.61 6.48 -7.22
CA GLN A 49 -5.30 5.32 -7.79
C GLN A 49 -4.42 4.07 -7.63
N ILE A 50 -5.08 2.92 -7.46
CA ILE A 50 -4.40 1.63 -7.33
C ILE A 50 -4.32 0.99 -8.70
N CYS A 51 -3.11 0.61 -9.10
CA CYS A 51 -2.91 -0.18 -10.31
C CYS A 51 -3.43 -1.61 -10.10
N ASP A 52 -4.11 -2.16 -11.08
CA ASP A 52 -4.27 -3.61 -11.18
C ASP A 52 -2.94 -4.28 -11.59
N ALA A 53 -2.94 -5.61 -11.67
CA ALA A 53 -1.74 -6.38 -11.98
C ALA A 53 -1.18 -6.09 -13.38
N ASP A 54 -2.05 -5.87 -14.37
CA ASP A 54 -1.65 -5.65 -15.76
C ASP A 54 -1.06 -4.23 -15.93
N GLN A 55 -1.69 -3.23 -15.32
CA GLN A 55 -1.18 -1.86 -15.24
C GLN A 55 0.18 -1.80 -14.53
N ALA A 56 0.37 -2.58 -13.46
CA ALA A 56 1.64 -2.66 -12.77
C ALA A 56 2.74 -3.28 -13.65
N ARG A 57 2.43 -4.35 -14.39
CA ARG A 57 3.35 -4.97 -15.36
C ARG A 57 3.78 -4.00 -16.45
N GLU A 58 2.81 -3.30 -17.05
CA GLU A 58 3.08 -2.29 -18.08
C GLU A 58 4.03 -1.20 -17.58
N ARG A 59 3.75 -0.64 -16.39
CA ARG A 59 4.58 0.41 -15.78
C ARG A 59 5.99 -0.05 -15.42
N LEU A 60 6.14 -1.31 -15.04
CA LEU A 60 7.44 -1.89 -14.64
C LEU A 60 8.21 -2.50 -15.83
N GLY A 61 7.60 -2.58 -17.02
CA GLY A 61 8.21 -3.22 -18.18
C GLY A 61 8.38 -4.74 -18.03
N ILE A 62 7.45 -5.39 -17.32
CA ILE A 62 7.47 -6.84 -17.07
C ILE A 62 6.44 -7.50 -18.01
N ALA A 63 6.88 -8.51 -18.76
CA ALA A 63 6.01 -9.31 -19.63
C ALA A 63 5.01 -10.17 -18.86
#